data_AF-A0A1Q4YK84-F1
#
_entry.id   AF-A0A1Q4YK84-F1
#
_cell.length_a   1.000
_cell.length_b   1.000
_cell.length_c   1.000
_cell.angle_alpha   90.00
_cell.angle_beta   90.00
_cell.angle_gamma   90.00
#
_symmetry.space_group_name_H-M   'P 1'
#
loop_
_entity.id
_entity.type
_entity.pdbx_description
1 polymer ?
#
loop_
_entity_poly.entity_id
_entity_poly.type
_entity_poly.pdbx_seq_one_letter_code
_entity_poly.pdbx_strand_id
1 'polypeptide(L)'
;MPKTTDQNLAGAMSLDEPTAAVLVAVAEHFRSVRPTDALECTDLLVCVGAEAYNFVGRRLDGSSALLAEAALAAMPHMFGGITRGEAVFHVRATVVAAGHDWPDGDNDPAIPRIPGIPGQRSPQAAAVEVEPYGSLTCCGRPMGRQGTQWVCGVCGSWVDLGLSSLGITSGSAEGASV
;
A
#
# COMPACT_ATOMS: atom_id res chain seq x y z
N MET A 1 -17.39 33.82 45.29
CA MET A 1 -17.59 32.45 44.76
C MET A 1 -16.33 32.06 44.00
N PRO A 2 -15.46 31.18 44.53
CA PRO A 2 -14.32 30.70 43.77
C PRO A 2 -14.83 29.72 42.70
N LYS A 3 -14.48 30.00 41.45
CA LYS A 3 -14.76 29.17 40.29
C LYS A 3 -13.74 28.04 40.30
N THR A 4 -14.11 26.90 40.88
CA THR A 4 -13.38 25.64 40.72
C THR A 4 -13.59 25.21 39.27
N THR A 5 -12.65 25.57 38.40
CA THR A 5 -12.55 24.93 37.09
C THR A 5 -11.55 23.79 37.27
N ASP A 6 -12.10 22.58 37.42
CA ASP A 6 -11.41 21.31 37.21
C ASP A 6 -10.68 21.36 35.86
N GLN A 7 -9.40 21.69 35.89
CA GLN A 7 -8.47 21.34 34.83
C GLN A 7 -7.85 19.98 35.19
N ASN A 8 -8.70 18.94 35.20
CA ASN A 8 -8.24 17.59 34.94
C ASN A 8 -7.84 17.55 33.45
N LEU A 9 -6.63 18.02 33.15
CA LEU A 9 -5.98 17.61 31.91
C LEU A 9 -5.95 16.08 31.96
N ALA A 10 -6.67 15.48 31.01
CA ALA A 10 -6.61 14.06 30.72
C ALA A 10 -5.16 13.58 30.86
N GLY A 11 -4.93 12.63 31.77
CA GLY A 11 -3.63 11.97 31.87
C GLY A 11 -3.32 11.42 30.49
N ALA A 12 -2.29 11.97 29.84
CA ALA A 12 -1.83 11.46 28.56
C ALA A 12 -1.57 9.97 28.73
N MET A 13 -2.25 9.14 27.95
CA MET A 13 -2.03 7.70 27.99
C MET A 13 -0.57 7.46 27.59
N SER A 14 0.26 7.08 28.57
CA SER A 14 1.66 6.76 28.32
C SER A 14 1.71 5.35 27.73
N LEU A 15 2.20 5.23 26.51
CA LEU A 15 2.51 3.94 25.90
C LEU A 15 3.99 3.64 26.12
N ASP A 16 4.31 2.39 26.43
CA ASP A 16 5.68 1.91 26.37
C ASP A 16 6.09 1.66 24.91
N GLU A 17 7.40 1.75 24.66
CA GLU A 17 7.99 1.60 23.32
C GLU A 17 7.55 0.32 22.57
N PRO A 18 7.55 -0.87 23.20
CA PRO A 18 7.08 -2.09 22.54
C PRO A 18 5.63 -2.02 22.09
N THR A 19 4.75 -1.47 22.92
CA THR A 19 3.32 -1.34 22.60
C THR A 19 3.12 -0.36 21.46
N ALA A 20 3.79 0.78 21.48
CA ALA A 20 3.76 1.75 20.38
C ALA A 20 4.25 1.14 19.06
N ALA A 21 5.35 0.37 19.09
CA ALA A 21 5.87 -0.31 17.91
C ALA A 21 4.89 -1.33 17.31
N VAL A 22 4.19 -2.10 18.15
CA VAL A 22 3.14 -3.02 17.68
C VAL A 22 1.96 -2.26 17.06
N LEU A 23 1.52 -1.16 17.65
CA LEU A 23 0.45 -0.32 17.09
C LEU A 23 0.83 0.24 15.71
N VAL A 24 2.08 0.70 15.55
CA VAL A 24 2.61 1.16 14.25
C VAL A 24 2.62 0.01 13.24
N ALA A 25 3.07 -1.19 13.62
CA ALA A 25 3.07 -2.36 12.74
C ALA A 25 1.65 -2.76 12.30
N VAL A 26 0.68 -2.74 13.21
CA VAL A 26 -0.74 -3.01 12.91
C VAL A 26 -1.29 -1.97 11.93
N ALA A 27 -0.99 -0.69 12.14
CA ALA A 27 -1.41 0.36 11.24
C ALA A 27 -0.81 0.21 9.85
N GLU A 28 0.47 -0.16 9.75
CA GLU A 28 1.10 -0.43 8.46
C GLU A 28 0.49 -1.65 7.75
N HIS A 29 0.14 -2.68 8.51
CA HIS A 29 -0.60 -3.84 7.97
C HIS A 29 -1.96 -3.40 7.40
N PHE A 30 -2.73 -2.61 8.14
CA PHE A 30 -4.03 -2.13 7.68
C PHE A 30 -3.94 -1.19 6.48
N ARG A 31 -2.89 -0.37 6.40
CA ARG A 31 -2.63 0.51 5.27
C ARG A 31 -2.28 -0.28 4.00
N SER A 32 -1.56 -1.39 4.14
CA SER A 32 -1.04 -2.16 3.02
C SER A 32 -1.96 -3.30 2.56
N VAL A 33 -2.71 -3.92 3.47
CA VAL A 33 -3.52 -5.13 3.21
C VAL A 33 -5.01 -4.82 3.25
N ARG A 34 -5.59 -4.65 2.04
CA ARG A 34 -7.03 -4.42 1.82
C ARG A 34 -7.55 -3.23 2.64
N PRO A 35 -6.99 -2.02 2.48
CA PRO A 35 -7.32 -0.86 3.32
C PRO A 35 -8.78 -0.42 3.22
N THR A 36 -9.49 -0.78 2.15
CA THR A 36 -10.91 -0.45 1.94
C THR A 36 -11.88 -1.46 2.55
N ASP A 37 -11.40 -2.61 3.04
CA ASP A 37 -12.25 -3.59 3.70
C ASP A 37 -12.73 -3.04 5.05
N ALA A 38 -13.97 -3.39 5.42
CA ALA A 38 -14.48 -3.09 6.76
C ALA A 38 -13.57 -3.71 7.82
N LEU A 39 -13.28 -2.95 8.89
CA LEU A 39 -12.53 -3.46 10.02
C LEU A 39 -13.46 -4.22 10.96
N GLU A 40 -13.37 -5.54 10.93
CA GLU A 40 -14.05 -6.41 11.88
C GLU A 40 -13.25 -6.53 13.19
N CYS A 41 -13.92 -6.70 14.33
CA CYS A 41 -13.24 -6.88 15.61
C CYS A 41 -12.28 -8.08 15.59
N THR A 42 -12.67 -9.17 14.91
CA THR A 42 -11.81 -10.35 14.77
C THR A 42 -10.54 -10.05 13.99
N ASP A 43 -10.62 -9.23 12.93
CA ASP A 43 -9.46 -8.84 12.13
C ASP A 43 -8.47 -8.02 12.96
N LEU A 44 -8.98 -7.12 13.80
CA LEU A 44 -8.17 -6.35 14.75
C LEU A 44 -7.44 -7.26 15.73
N LEU A 45 -8.18 -8.17 16.39
CA LEU A 45 -7.61 -9.10 17.37
C LEU A 45 -6.52 -9.99 16.75
N VAL A 46 -6.78 -10.52 15.57
CA VAL A 46 -5.82 -11.37 14.84
C VAL A 46 -4.59 -10.58 14.43
N CYS A 47 -4.77 -9.37 13.90
CA CYS A 47 -3.65 -8.54 13.45
C CYS A 47 -2.76 -8.11 14.62
N VAL A 48 -3.35 -7.65 15.73
CA VAL A 48 -2.58 -7.25 16.92
C VAL A 48 -1.80 -8.43 17.49
N GLY A 49 -2.43 -9.61 17.60
CA GLY A 49 -1.74 -10.81 18.05
C GLY A 49 -0.61 -11.25 17.12
N ALA A 50 -0.82 -11.16 15.80
CA ALA A 50 0.20 -11.51 14.81
C ALA A 50 1.40 -10.55 14.86
N GLU A 51 1.16 -9.24 14.94
CA GLU A 51 2.25 -8.25 15.00
C GLU A 51 3.00 -8.30 16.34
N ALA A 52 2.30 -8.51 17.46
CA ALA A 52 2.97 -8.75 18.74
C ALA A 52 3.85 -10.02 18.73
N TYR A 53 3.36 -11.10 18.11
CA TYR A 53 4.14 -12.34 17.93
C TYR A 53 5.38 -12.13 17.04
N ASN A 54 5.23 -11.38 15.95
CA ASN A 54 6.36 -11.00 15.10
C ASN A 54 7.37 -10.14 15.85
N PHE A 55 6.91 -9.14 16.60
CA PHE A 55 7.75 -8.21 17.35
C PHE A 55 8.66 -8.93 18.35
N VAL A 56 8.12 -9.89 19.11
CA VAL A 56 8.91 -10.65 20.10
C VAL A 56 9.78 -11.75 19.48
N GLY A 57 9.92 -11.78 18.15
CA GLY A 57 10.73 -12.78 17.46
C GLY A 57 10.15 -14.19 17.51
N ARG A 58 8.80 -14.31 17.51
CA ARG A 58 8.08 -15.59 17.42
C ARG A 58 8.30 -16.54 18.61
N ARG A 59 8.64 -15.97 19.76
CA ARG A 59 8.86 -16.70 21.02
C ARG A 59 7.52 -17.17 21.62
N LEU A 60 7.58 -18.28 22.35
CA LEU A 60 6.42 -18.93 23.00
C LEU A 60 6.46 -18.81 24.54
N ASP A 61 7.09 -17.75 25.06
CA ASP A 61 7.24 -17.51 26.50
C ASP A 61 6.13 -16.64 27.10
N GLY A 62 5.07 -16.37 26.34
CA GLY A 62 3.94 -15.54 26.76
C GLY A 62 4.15 -14.03 26.56
N SER A 63 5.35 -13.59 26.19
CA SER A 63 5.63 -12.16 25.97
C SER A 63 4.75 -11.54 24.87
N SER A 64 4.45 -12.29 23.81
CA SER A 64 3.54 -11.84 22.74
C SER A 64 2.12 -11.63 23.23
N ALA A 65 1.63 -12.47 24.15
CA ALA A 65 0.28 -12.36 24.69
C ALA A 65 0.14 -11.11 25.57
N LEU A 66 1.12 -10.87 26.45
CA LEU A 66 1.17 -9.66 27.28
C LEU A 66 1.26 -8.39 26.44
N LEU A 67 2.08 -8.41 25.39
CA LEU A 67 2.22 -7.28 24.49
C LEU A 67 0.96 -7.04 23.64
N ALA A 68 0.31 -8.09 23.16
CA ALA A 68 -0.96 -7.98 22.44
C ALA A 68 -2.06 -7.42 23.35
N GLU A 69 -2.12 -7.84 24.61
CA GLU A 69 -3.06 -7.31 25.59
C GLU A 69 -2.83 -5.82 25.86
N ALA A 70 -1.57 -5.41 26.05
CA ALA A 70 -1.21 -4.00 26.19
C ALA A 70 -1.59 -3.17 24.95
N ALA A 71 -1.32 -3.68 23.75
CA ALA A 71 -1.68 -3.02 22.49
C ALA A 71 -3.20 -2.90 22.32
N LEU A 72 -3.98 -3.94 22.67
CA LEU A 72 -5.44 -3.87 22.62
C LEU A 72 -6.01 -2.91 23.67
N ALA A 73 -5.44 -2.86 24.87
CA ALA A 73 -5.83 -1.91 25.91
C ALA A 73 -5.54 -0.46 25.50
N ALA A 74 -4.49 -0.25 24.70
CA ALA A 74 -4.10 1.02 24.12
C ALA A 74 -4.91 1.41 22.87
N MET A 75 -5.69 0.49 22.26
CA MET A 75 -6.39 0.82 21.03
C MET A 75 -7.45 1.91 21.28
N PRO A 76 -7.56 2.90 20.36
CA PRO A 76 -8.61 3.89 20.44
C PRO A 76 -9.96 3.20 20.32
N HIS A 77 -10.96 3.78 20.98
CA HIS A 77 -12.34 3.34 20.79
C HIS A 77 -12.77 3.68 19.35
N MET A 78 -12.81 2.66 18.51
CA MET A 78 -13.20 2.77 17.10
C MET A 78 -14.71 2.47 17.00
N PHE A 79 -15.45 3.39 16.39
CA PHE A 79 -16.85 3.16 16.09
C PHE A 79 -16.96 2.07 15.01
N GLY A 80 -17.93 1.17 15.15
CA GLY A 80 -18.19 0.14 14.14
C GLY A 80 -18.52 0.76 12.78
N GLY A 81 -18.14 0.07 11.71
CA GLY A 81 -18.39 0.51 10.33
C GLY A 81 -17.28 1.34 9.69
N ILE A 82 -16.10 1.45 10.33
CA ILE A 82 -14.90 2.00 9.68
C ILE A 82 -14.17 0.95 8.87
N THR A 83 -13.39 1.40 7.89
CA THR A 83 -12.46 0.59 7.13
C THR A 83 -11.12 0.43 7.84
N ARG A 84 -10.34 -0.57 7.43
CA ARG A 84 -8.97 -0.78 7.92
C ARG A 84 -8.08 0.45 7.71
N GLY A 85 -8.19 1.10 6.55
CA GLY A 85 -7.45 2.33 6.24
C GLY A 85 -7.87 3.51 7.13
N GLU A 86 -9.15 3.62 7.48
CA GLU A 86 -9.62 4.66 8.41
C GLU A 86 -9.11 4.42 9.83
N ALA A 87 -9.02 3.16 10.26
CA ALA A 87 -8.47 2.80 11.57
C ALA A 87 -7.03 3.30 11.78
N VAL A 88 -6.23 3.36 10.72
CA VAL A 88 -4.84 3.88 10.75
C VAL A 88 -4.78 5.28 11.34
N PHE A 89 -5.72 6.17 10.99
CA PHE A 89 -5.73 7.54 11.51
C PHE A 89 -5.98 7.58 13.02
N HIS A 90 -6.85 6.70 13.53
CA HIS A 90 -7.13 6.60 14.96
C HIS A 90 -5.93 6.03 15.73
N VAL A 91 -5.30 4.99 15.19
CA VAL A 91 -4.09 4.40 15.78
C VAL A 91 -2.95 5.42 15.80
N ARG A 92 -2.74 6.13 14.68
CA ARG A 92 -1.76 7.21 14.57
C ARG A 92 -1.97 8.29 15.63
N ALA A 93 -3.20 8.79 15.75
CA ALA A 93 -3.52 9.81 16.75
C ALA A 93 -3.18 9.34 18.17
N THR A 94 -3.39 8.05 18.46
CA THR A 94 -3.08 7.45 19.76
C THR A 94 -1.59 7.36 20.03
N VAL A 95 -0.81 6.88 19.06
CA VAL A 95 0.66 6.77 19.15
C VAL A 95 1.32 8.14 19.30
N VAL A 96 0.91 9.11 18.47
CA VAL A 96 1.45 10.48 18.52
C VAL A 96 1.05 11.20 19.81
N ALA A 97 -0.19 11.03 20.30
CA ALA A 97 -0.62 11.61 21.57
C ALA A 97 0.15 11.04 22.78
N ALA A 98 0.64 9.81 22.67
CA ALA A 98 1.52 9.19 23.65
C ALA A 98 2.98 9.63 23.54
N GLY A 99 3.33 10.49 22.56
CA GLY A 99 4.67 11.05 22.37
C GLY A 99 5.62 10.17 21.55
N HIS A 100 5.09 9.17 20.84
CA HIS A 100 5.89 8.27 19.99
C HIS A 100 5.96 8.75 18.55
N ASP A 101 7.08 8.46 17.90
CA ASP A 101 7.31 8.81 16.51
C ASP A 101 6.42 7.98 15.56
N TRP A 102 5.97 8.62 14.47
CA TRP A 102 5.23 7.96 13.40
C TRP A 102 6.09 7.91 12.13
N PRO A 103 6.29 6.73 11.51
CA PRO A 103 7.34 6.52 10.50
C PRO A 103 7.21 7.40 9.24
N ASP A 104 6.00 7.79 8.86
CA ASP A 104 5.75 8.59 7.65
C ASP A 104 5.50 10.09 7.92
N GLY A 105 5.64 10.53 9.17
CA GLY A 105 5.23 11.88 9.58
C GLY A 105 3.77 12.16 9.20
N ASP A 106 3.52 13.28 8.53
CA ASP A 106 2.18 13.71 8.06
C ASP A 106 1.76 13.13 6.70
N ASN A 107 2.60 12.34 6.03
CA ASN A 107 2.35 11.88 4.66
C ASN A 107 1.48 10.61 4.58
N ASP A 108 0.32 10.61 5.24
CA ASP A 108 -0.72 9.65 4.84
C ASP A 108 -1.21 10.01 3.43
N PRO A 109 -1.47 9.02 2.55
CA PRO A 109 -1.90 9.31 1.19
C PRO A 109 -3.23 10.09 1.21
N ALA A 110 -3.16 11.40 0.97
CA ALA A 110 -4.29 12.32 0.99
C ALA A 110 -5.34 12.04 -0.11
N ILE A 111 -5.05 11.12 -1.03
CA ILE A 111 -5.92 10.79 -2.16
C ILE A 111 -6.45 9.36 -1.95
N PRO A 112 -7.76 9.17 -1.77
CA PRO A 112 -8.39 7.86 -1.77
C PRO A 112 -7.99 7.10 -3.04
N ARG A 113 -7.40 5.90 -2.89
CA ARG A 113 -7.11 5.03 -4.03
C ARG A 113 -8.43 4.53 -4.60
N ILE A 114 -8.82 5.02 -5.76
CA ILE A 114 -10.00 4.53 -6.49
C ILE A 114 -9.74 3.05 -6.85
N PRO A 115 -10.60 2.10 -6.41
CA PRO A 115 -10.45 0.70 -6.77
C PRO A 115 -10.44 0.52 -8.29
N GLY A 116 -9.43 -0.17 -8.82
CA GLY A 116 -9.31 -0.49 -10.25
C GLY A 116 -8.33 0.37 -11.05
N ILE A 117 -7.73 1.41 -10.47
CA ILE A 117 -6.65 2.17 -11.12
C ILE A 117 -5.29 1.66 -10.60
N PRO A 118 -4.43 1.07 -11.45
CA PRO A 118 -3.07 0.72 -11.06
C PRO A 118 -2.36 1.97 -10.53
N GLY A 119 -1.75 1.86 -9.34
CA GLY A 119 -0.99 2.95 -8.74
C GLY A 119 0.08 3.49 -9.70
N GLN A 120 0.48 4.75 -9.52
CA GLN A 120 1.56 5.35 -10.31
C GLN A 120 2.76 4.41 -10.32
N ARG A 121 3.20 4.05 -11.53
CA ARG A 121 4.48 3.37 -11.71
C ARG A 121 5.56 4.31 -11.20
N SER A 122 6.29 3.90 -10.18
CA SER A 122 7.56 4.52 -9.81
C SER A 122 8.39 4.68 -11.09
N PRO A 123 9.13 5.80 -11.28
CA PRO A 123 10.10 5.89 -12.36
C PRO A 123 11.26 4.96 -11.99
N GLN A 124 11.07 3.67 -12.23
CA GLN A 124 12.14 2.71 -12.21
C GLN A 124 12.99 3.06 -13.42
N ALA A 125 14.17 3.60 -13.16
CA ALA A 125 15.14 4.01 -14.15
C ALA A 125 15.22 2.94 -15.24
N ALA A 126 14.77 3.30 -16.43
CA ALA A 126 14.98 2.53 -17.64
C ALA A 126 16.46 2.60 -18.00
N ALA A 127 17.29 1.80 -17.34
CA ALA A 127 18.51 1.31 -17.94
C ALA A 127 18.12 0.17 -18.89
N VAL A 128 17.58 0.55 -20.05
CA VAL A 128 17.54 -0.37 -21.18
C VAL A 128 18.88 -0.21 -21.89
N GLU A 129 19.77 -1.17 -21.64
CA GLU A 129 20.91 -1.40 -22.53
C GLU A 129 20.35 -1.71 -23.92
N VAL A 130 20.61 -0.80 -24.85
CA VAL A 130 20.19 -0.92 -26.25
C VAL A 130 21.24 -1.79 -26.96
N GLU A 131 20.96 -3.07 -27.11
CA GLU A 131 21.66 -3.89 -28.10
C GLU A 131 21.15 -3.57 -29.52
N PRO A 132 22.05 -3.34 -30.50
CA PRO A 132 21.69 -2.80 -31.80
C PRO A 132 21.41 -3.93 -32.80
N TYR A 133 20.17 -4.42 -32.87
CA TYR A 133 19.72 -5.19 -34.03
C TYR A 133 18.35 -4.74 -34.50
N GLY A 134 18.35 -3.99 -35.61
CA GLY A 134 17.23 -3.83 -36.55
C GLY A 134 15.95 -3.22 -35.99
N SER A 135 15.93 -1.90 -35.76
CA SER A 135 14.68 -1.19 -35.47
C SER A 135 13.76 -1.21 -36.69
N LEU A 136 12.74 -2.06 -36.65
CA LEU A 136 11.58 -1.91 -37.53
C LEU A 136 10.96 -0.55 -37.25
N THR A 137 10.77 0.25 -38.30
CA THR A 137 10.15 1.57 -38.20
C THR A 137 8.83 1.60 -38.92
N CYS A 138 7.84 2.26 -38.31
CA CYS A 138 6.53 2.50 -38.89
C CYS A 138 6.09 3.91 -38.48
N CYS A 139 5.52 4.67 -39.41
CA CYS A 139 5.19 6.10 -39.21
C CYS A 139 6.39 6.96 -38.77
N GLY A 140 7.60 6.63 -39.25
CA GLY A 140 8.83 7.38 -38.92
C GLY A 140 9.34 7.19 -37.50
N ARG A 141 8.81 6.22 -36.74
CA ARG A 141 9.22 5.90 -35.37
C ARG A 141 9.57 4.42 -35.23
N PRO A 142 10.47 4.05 -34.31
CA PRO A 142 10.72 2.64 -34.01
C PRO A 142 9.46 2.00 -33.44
N MET A 143 9.14 0.80 -33.93
CA MET A 143 8.05 -0.02 -33.41
C MET A 143 8.42 -0.57 -32.04
N GLY A 144 7.42 -0.75 -31.16
CA GLY A 144 7.61 -1.39 -29.85
C GLY A 144 7.47 -2.91 -29.97
N ARG A 145 8.29 -3.66 -29.24
CA ARG A 145 8.23 -5.12 -29.24
C ARG A 145 7.25 -5.63 -28.17
N GLN A 146 6.28 -6.42 -28.59
CA GLN A 146 5.27 -7.09 -27.75
C GLN A 146 5.39 -8.60 -28.00
N GLY A 147 6.23 -9.29 -27.23
CA GLY A 147 6.53 -10.70 -27.45
C GLY A 147 7.29 -10.95 -28.77
N THR A 148 6.70 -11.74 -29.68
CA THR A 148 7.23 -12.01 -31.04
C THR A 148 6.81 -10.95 -32.07
N GLN A 149 5.86 -10.09 -31.70
CA GLN A 149 5.29 -9.10 -32.59
C GLN A 149 5.95 -7.74 -32.39
N TRP A 150 6.06 -6.98 -33.47
CA TRP A 150 6.41 -5.56 -33.46
C TRP A 150 5.17 -4.75 -33.73
N VAL A 151 4.87 -3.76 -32.90
CA VAL A 151 3.65 -2.96 -32.98
C VAL A 151 4.01 -1.47 -33.10
N CYS A 152 3.41 -0.78 -34.06
CA CYS A 152 3.53 0.66 -34.20
C CYS A 152 2.64 1.35 -33.16
N GLY A 153 3.24 2.15 -32.27
CA GLY A 153 2.50 2.94 -31.29
C GLY A 153 1.72 4.13 -31.87
N VAL A 154 1.80 4.38 -33.18
CA VAL A 154 1.09 5.48 -33.85
C VAL A 154 -0.14 4.99 -34.59
N CYS A 155 0.01 4.06 -35.53
CA CYS A 155 -1.10 3.55 -36.34
C CYS A 155 -1.67 2.20 -35.85
N GLY A 156 -1.03 1.56 -34.86
CA GLY A 156 -1.43 0.24 -34.37
C GLY A 156 -1.09 -0.93 -35.32
N SER A 157 -0.48 -0.67 -36.49
CA SER A 157 -0.02 -1.74 -37.39
C SER A 157 1.02 -2.61 -36.70
N TRP A 158 1.01 -3.90 -37.02
CA TRP A 158 1.92 -4.86 -36.42
C TRP A 158 2.51 -5.83 -37.44
N VAL A 159 3.68 -6.37 -37.12
CA VAL A 159 4.36 -7.41 -37.91
C VAL A 159 4.91 -8.49 -36.99
N ASP A 160 4.74 -9.75 -37.38
CA ASP A 160 5.34 -10.90 -36.70
C ASP A 160 6.64 -11.32 -37.39
N LEU A 161 7.72 -11.46 -36.62
CA LEU A 161 9.00 -11.99 -37.12
C LEU A 161 9.23 -13.44 -36.68
N GLY A 162 8.16 -14.24 -36.60
CA GLY A 162 8.23 -15.65 -36.23
C GLY A 162 9.27 -16.41 -37.06
N LEU A 163 10.19 -17.10 -36.38
CA LEU A 163 11.16 -18.01 -36.97
C LEU A 163 10.43 -19.16 -37.68
N SER A 164 10.72 -19.29 -38.98
CA SER A 164 10.46 -20.44 -39.87
C SER A 164 9.31 -20.28 -40.87
N SER A 165 9.72 -19.91 -42.09
CA SER A 165 9.14 -20.22 -43.41
C SER A 165 7.78 -19.61 -43.81
N LEU A 166 7.87 -18.70 -44.80
CA LEU A 166 6.85 -18.33 -45.80
C LEU A 166 5.69 -17.41 -45.34
N GLY A 167 5.98 -16.11 -45.24
CA GLY A 167 4.98 -15.04 -45.41
C GLY A 167 5.09 -13.93 -44.37
N ILE A 168 5.47 -12.71 -44.81
CA ILE A 168 5.25 -11.50 -44.00
C ILE A 168 3.74 -11.28 -43.95
N THR A 169 3.11 -11.56 -42.82
CA THR A 169 1.70 -11.20 -42.59
C THR A 169 1.66 -9.85 -41.90
N SER A 170 1.26 -8.81 -42.64
CA SER A 170 0.97 -7.48 -42.09
C SER A 170 -0.53 -7.36 -41.83
N GLY A 171 -0.93 -6.97 -40.62
CA GLY A 171 -2.32 -6.61 -40.30
C GLY A 171 -2.40 -5.13 -39.91
N SER A 172 -3.42 -4.42 -40.40
CA SER A 172 -3.78 -3.08 -39.94
C SER A 172 -5.12 -3.14 -39.23
N ALA A 173 -5.22 -2.50 -38.06
CA ALA A 173 -6.50 -2.31 -37.38
C ALA A 173 -7.28 -1.21 -38.10
N GLU A 174 -8.28 -1.59 -38.90
CA GLU A 174 -9.25 -0.64 -39.43
C GLU A 174 -10.20 -0.16 -38.32
N GLY A 175 -10.16 1.14 -38.06
CA GLY A 175 -11.34 1.97 -37.80
C GLY A 175 -12.07 1.80 -36.46
N ALA A 176 -11.86 2.77 -35.57
CA ALA A 176 -12.94 3.27 -34.72
C ALA A 176 -12.74 4.78 -34.48
N SER A 177 -13.27 5.59 -35.40
CA SER A 177 -13.61 6.99 -35.15
C SER A 177 -15.04 7.06 -34.65
N VAL A 178 -15.26 7.59 -33.44
CA VAL A 178 -16.15 8.73 -33.12
C VAL A 178 -15.58 9.41 -31.89
#